data_AF-A0A5E3X4Q4-F1
#
_entry.id   AF-A0A5E3X4Q4-F1
#
_cell.length_a   1.000
_cell.length_b   1.000
_cell.length_c   1.000
_cell.angle_alpha   90.00
_cell.angle_beta   90.00
_cell.angle_gamma   90.00
#
_symmetry.space_group_name_H-M   'P 1'
#
loop_
_entity.id
_entity.type
_entity.pdbx_description
1 polymer ?
#
loop_
_entity_poly.entity_id
_entity_poly.type
_entity_poly.pdbx_seq_one_letter_code
_entity_poly.pdbx_strand_id
1 'polypeptide(L)'
;MATPHSRSPTGDDDTRPAKRARHSPPPGTMNGNGNGHSADAMSPLSLSILGVEPLDEFTVEIADFIHHHIVNRPPGLTGHIEVEAKLGVLKGKGTDQRLALPVSTETVINAGYNQELRFDANMSMQQHKHFNMLLNDLKTGVHQRPPGSSDISYAHLHLKDSFYEGEHRSEKIRVTRDERTNEVLETLRKVRLGDMNVYCPKRACDWRISVNVEIPVEHPVGTPTHTRKKDRISYTHEELRIDLTQVTSQQGGPSGPTEITHELEIEVARPALLMELASKRGDGSLPDQERDAFNELIRAFVNNARILVRNADG
;
A
#
# COMPACT_ATOMS: atom_id res chain seq x y z
N MET A 1 -9.99 74.74 10.93
CA MET A 1 -8.58 74.28 11.02
C MET A 1 -8.45 73.01 10.19
N ALA A 2 -7.45 72.98 9.32
CA ALA A 2 -7.29 72.00 8.24
C ALA A 2 -6.25 70.91 8.58
N THR A 3 -6.56 69.66 8.18
CA THR A 3 -5.68 68.59 7.63
C THR A 3 -4.53 67.98 8.46
N PRO A 4 -3.97 66.79 8.10
CA PRO A 4 -4.59 65.52 7.62
C PRO A 4 -3.87 64.20 8.06
N HIS A 5 -4.46 63.04 7.67
CA HIS A 5 -3.89 61.70 7.33
C HIS A 5 -3.11 60.89 8.41
N SER A 6 -3.23 59.56 8.53
CA SER A 6 -3.11 58.52 7.49
C SER A 6 -3.78 57.17 7.86
N ARG A 7 -4.11 56.38 6.83
CA ARG A 7 -4.43 54.93 6.89
C ARG A 7 -3.14 54.11 6.74
N SER A 8 -3.05 52.97 7.41
CA SER A 8 -2.41 51.76 6.85
C SER A 8 -2.81 50.49 7.62
N PRO A 9 -3.15 49.38 6.92
CA PRO A 9 -3.38 48.04 7.47
C PRO A 9 -2.23 47.08 7.12
N THR A 10 -1.72 46.31 8.08
CA THR A 10 -0.88 45.10 7.91
C THR A 10 -0.88 44.39 9.28
N GLY A 11 -1.29 43.13 9.48
CA GLY A 11 -1.31 41.98 8.58
C GLY A 11 0.07 41.34 8.56
N ASP A 12 0.42 40.58 9.60
CA ASP A 12 1.53 39.61 9.59
C ASP A 12 1.17 38.45 10.54
N ASP A 13 0.50 37.46 9.96
CA ASP A 13 0.35 36.12 10.50
C ASP A 13 1.32 35.26 9.68
N ASP A 14 2.56 35.13 10.16
CA ASP A 14 3.60 34.34 9.49
C ASP A 14 4.25 33.36 10.47
N THR A 15 3.48 32.32 10.80
CA THR A 15 4.05 31.03 11.21
C THR A 15 3.45 29.93 10.35
N ARG A 16 3.83 29.90 9.06
CA ARG A 16 3.59 28.72 8.22
C ARG A 16 4.67 27.67 8.51
N PRO A 17 4.31 26.42 8.82
CA PRO A 17 5.30 25.36 8.97
C PRO A 17 5.98 25.10 7.62
N ALA A 18 7.31 24.94 7.65
CA ALA A 18 8.12 24.65 6.47
C ALA A 18 7.68 23.32 5.84
N LYS A 19 6.95 23.40 4.72
CA LYS A 19 6.69 22.26 3.84
C LYS A 19 8.03 21.75 3.33
N ARG A 20 8.41 20.52 3.73
CA ARG A 20 9.54 19.78 3.17
C ARG A 20 9.41 19.74 1.64
N ALA A 21 10.20 20.54 0.94
CA ALA A 21 10.39 20.39 -0.50
C ALA A 21 11.11 19.05 -0.75
N ARG A 22 10.44 18.13 -1.46
CA ARG A 22 11.09 16.94 -2.03
C ARG A 22 11.66 17.30 -3.40
N HIS A 23 12.89 16.84 -3.66
CA HIS A 23 13.66 16.93 -4.91
C HIS A 23 14.10 18.33 -5.39
N SER A 24 14.68 19.12 -4.50
CA SER A 24 15.72 20.08 -4.90
C SER A 24 16.90 19.92 -3.94
N PRO A 25 18.17 19.88 -4.41
CA PRO A 25 19.29 19.98 -3.50
C PRO A 25 19.18 21.31 -2.74
N PRO A 26 19.58 21.39 -1.46
CA PRO A 26 19.54 22.64 -0.72
C PRO A 26 20.38 23.69 -1.48
N PRO A 27 19.97 24.97 -1.51
CA PRO A 27 20.82 26.00 -2.08
C PRO A 27 22.10 26.04 -1.26
N GLY A 28 23.20 25.59 -1.86
CA GLY A 28 24.51 25.68 -1.25
C GLY A 28 24.82 27.14 -0.97
N THR A 29 25.25 27.44 0.25
CA THR A 29 25.87 28.72 0.60
C THR A 29 27.07 28.94 -0.31
N MET A 30 26.91 29.77 -1.34
CA MET A 30 27.99 30.15 -2.25
C MET A 30 28.98 31.08 -1.53
N ASN A 31 30.11 30.51 -1.10
CA ASN A 31 31.35 31.29 -0.98
C ASN A 31 31.91 31.44 -2.41
N GLY A 32 32.00 32.69 -2.87
CA GLY A 32 32.49 33.02 -4.20
C GLY A 32 33.95 32.64 -4.40
N ASN A 33 34.27 32.12 -5.58
CA ASN A 33 35.14 32.76 -6.59
C ASN A 33 35.44 31.72 -7.68
N GLY A 34 35.11 31.99 -8.95
CA GLY A 34 35.57 31.12 -10.05
C GLY A 34 34.76 31.25 -11.33
N ASN A 35 35.34 31.95 -12.30
CA ASN A 35 34.94 31.95 -13.71
C ASN A 35 34.74 30.52 -14.23
N GLY A 36 33.53 30.24 -14.72
CA GLY A 36 33.22 29.02 -15.48
C GLY A 36 31.77 29.10 -15.92
N HIS A 37 31.53 28.90 -17.21
CA HIS A 37 30.22 28.96 -17.86
C HIS A 37 29.11 28.35 -16.98
N SER A 38 28.27 29.22 -16.42
CA SER A 38 27.07 28.82 -15.70
C SER A 38 26.13 28.16 -16.70
N ALA A 39 26.14 26.82 -16.71
CA ALA A 39 25.05 26.05 -17.27
C ALA A 39 23.76 26.61 -16.67
N ASP A 40 22.93 27.20 -17.52
CA ASP A 40 21.66 27.82 -17.16
C ASP A 40 20.74 26.71 -16.62
N ALA A 41 20.81 26.49 -15.32
CA ALA A 41 20.00 25.49 -14.64
C ALA A 41 18.57 26.03 -14.65
N MET A 42 17.78 25.57 -15.62
CA MET A 42 16.39 25.98 -15.74
C MET A 42 15.69 25.82 -14.38
N SER A 43 15.08 26.91 -13.91
CA SER A 43 14.33 26.89 -12.67
C SER A 43 13.14 25.92 -12.79
N PRO A 44 12.79 25.17 -11.73
CA PRO A 44 11.63 24.30 -11.74
C PRO A 44 10.36 25.09 -12.08
N LEU A 45 9.46 24.48 -12.85
CA LEU A 45 8.14 25.06 -13.10
C LEU A 45 7.33 25.10 -11.80
N SER A 46 6.47 26.10 -11.66
CA SER A 46 5.44 26.12 -10.61
C SER A 46 4.53 24.90 -10.72
N LEU A 47 4.10 24.33 -9.58
CA LEU A 47 3.22 23.15 -9.53
C LEU A 47 1.90 23.36 -10.28
N SER A 48 1.32 24.54 -10.17
CA SER A 48 0.14 24.99 -10.93
C SER A 48 0.02 26.52 -10.88
N ILE A 49 -0.97 27.09 -11.58
CA ILE A 49 -1.32 28.51 -11.47
C ILE A 49 -1.70 28.94 -10.05
N LEU A 50 -2.14 28.00 -9.21
CA LEU A 50 -2.48 28.23 -7.80
C LEU A 50 -1.30 27.94 -6.85
N GLY A 51 -0.16 27.49 -7.38
CA GLY A 51 0.99 27.05 -6.58
C GLY A 51 0.75 25.74 -5.81
N VAL A 52 -0.29 24.98 -6.16
CA VAL A 52 -0.68 23.72 -5.51
C VAL A 52 -0.69 22.59 -6.53
N GLU A 53 -0.13 21.44 -6.17
CA GLU A 53 -0.24 20.22 -6.96
C GLU A 53 -1.58 19.53 -6.62
N PRO A 54 -2.51 19.37 -7.58
CA PRO A 54 -3.74 18.64 -7.33
C PRO A 54 -3.42 17.14 -7.16
N LEU A 55 -4.10 16.50 -6.21
CA LEU A 55 -4.06 15.05 -6.11
C LEU A 55 -4.75 14.43 -7.32
N ASP A 56 -4.21 13.35 -7.88
CA ASP A 56 -4.84 12.68 -9.00
C ASP A 56 -6.14 11.99 -8.57
N GLU A 57 -7.18 12.11 -9.39
CA GLU A 57 -8.51 11.51 -9.15
C GLU A 57 -8.43 10.01 -8.85
N PHE A 58 -7.47 9.30 -9.44
CA PHE A 58 -7.25 7.89 -9.17
C PHE A 58 -6.85 7.64 -7.71
N THR A 59 -5.94 8.45 -7.15
CA THR A 59 -5.54 8.32 -5.74
C THR A 59 -6.68 8.73 -4.82
N VAL A 60 -7.46 9.76 -5.19
CA VAL A 60 -8.65 10.19 -4.44
C VAL A 60 -9.68 9.07 -4.38
N GLU A 61 -9.98 8.42 -5.51
CA GLU A 61 -10.92 7.30 -5.60
C GLU A 61 -10.52 6.13 -4.69
N ILE A 62 -9.24 5.77 -4.66
CA ILE A 62 -8.73 4.72 -3.76
C ILE A 62 -8.84 5.16 -2.30
N ALA A 63 -8.52 6.43 -1.99
CA ALA A 63 -8.64 6.97 -0.65
C ALA A 63 -10.10 6.97 -0.17
N ASP A 64 -11.04 7.36 -1.02
CA ASP A 64 -12.47 7.34 -0.75
C ASP A 64 -12.98 5.92 -0.50
N PHE A 65 -12.57 4.96 -1.32
CA PHE A 65 -12.91 3.55 -1.12
C PHE A 65 -12.41 3.00 0.22
N ILE A 66 -11.15 3.24 0.56
CA ILE A 66 -10.57 2.76 1.84
C ILE A 66 -11.27 3.44 3.02
N HIS A 67 -11.43 4.77 2.95
CA HIS A 67 -12.08 5.56 4.01
C HIS A 67 -13.53 5.14 4.21
N HIS A 68 -14.28 4.90 3.13
CA HIS A 68 -15.65 4.40 3.18
C HIS A 68 -15.74 3.10 3.96
N HIS A 69 -14.87 2.12 3.72
CA HIS A 69 -14.87 0.84 4.44
C HIS A 69 -14.40 0.97 5.89
N ILE A 70 -13.53 1.92 6.21
CA ILE A 70 -13.13 2.20 7.59
C ILE A 70 -14.30 2.79 8.39
N VAL A 71 -14.95 3.83 7.86
CA VAL A 71 -16.02 4.57 8.56
C VAL A 71 -17.31 3.77 8.64
N ASN A 72 -17.65 3.02 7.57
CA ASN A 72 -18.85 2.20 7.51
C ASN A 72 -18.61 0.74 7.93
N ARG A 73 -17.52 0.47 8.65
CA ARG A 73 -17.24 -0.86 9.20
C ARG A 73 -18.43 -1.34 10.04
N PRO A 74 -18.92 -2.58 9.83
CA PRO A 74 -20.02 -3.12 10.62
C PRO A 74 -19.76 -3.02 12.14
N PRO A 75 -20.75 -2.58 12.94
CA PRO A 75 -20.60 -2.52 14.39
C PRO A 75 -20.36 -3.92 14.96
N GLY A 76 -19.52 -4.02 15.98
CA GLY A 76 -19.17 -5.29 16.64
C GLY A 76 -17.97 -6.03 16.07
N LEU A 77 -17.35 -5.58 14.97
CA LEU A 77 -16.07 -6.11 14.50
C LEU A 77 -14.90 -5.49 15.28
N THR A 78 -14.54 -6.09 16.41
CA THR A 78 -13.49 -5.61 17.35
C THR A 78 -12.07 -6.06 16.93
N GLY A 79 -11.69 -5.79 15.68
CA GLY A 79 -10.36 -6.11 15.15
C GLY A 79 -9.65 -4.92 14.53
N HIS A 80 -8.43 -5.15 14.07
CA HIS A 80 -7.65 -4.14 13.36
C HIS A 80 -8.02 -4.09 11.87
N ILE A 81 -8.06 -2.89 11.31
CA ILE A 81 -8.20 -2.73 9.86
C ILE A 81 -6.86 -3.07 9.22
N GLU A 82 -6.92 -3.91 8.20
CA GLU A 82 -5.80 -4.21 7.31
C GLU A 82 -6.16 -3.70 5.91
N VAL A 83 -5.27 -2.89 5.34
CA VAL A 83 -5.35 -2.42 3.95
C VAL A 83 -4.15 -2.99 3.23
N GLU A 84 -4.39 -3.85 2.26
CA GLU A 84 -3.37 -4.51 1.44
C GLU A 84 -3.68 -4.31 -0.05
N ALA A 85 -2.64 -4.24 -0.88
CA ALA A 85 -2.72 -4.36 -2.32
C ALA A 85 -1.89 -5.56 -2.76
N LYS A 86 -2.48 -6.45 -3.53
CA LYS A 86 -1.82 -7.61 -4.11
C LYS A 86 -1.59 -7.39 -5.60
N LEU A 87 -0.42 -7.78 -6.08
CA LEU A 87 -0.14 -7.86 -7.53
C LEU A 87 -0.64 -9.20 -8.07
N GLY A 88 -1.11 -9.19 -9.32
CA GLY A 88 -1.68 -10.38 -9.95
C GLY A 88 -2.24 -10.09 -11.33
N VAL A 89 -3.20 -10.90 -11.78
CA VAL A 89 -3.84 -10.72 -13.09
C VAL A 89 -5.35 -10.74 -12.94
N LEU A 90 -6.03 -9.74 -13.51
CA LEU A 90 -7.49 -9.76 -13.63
C LEU A 90 -7.87 -10.62 -14.83
N LYS A 91 -8.68 -11.65 -14.59
CA LYS A 91 -9.19 -12.58 -15.61
C LYS A 91 -10.71 -12.49 -15.68
N GLY A 92 -11.27 -12.69 -16.87
CA GLY A 92 -12.71 -12.82 -17.03
C GLY A 92 -13.23 -14.08 -16.33
N LYS A 93 -14.42 -14.02 -15.72
CA LYS A 93 -15.02 -15.21 -15.11
C LYS A 93 -15.37 -16.24 -16.17
N GLY A 94 -15.03 -17.50 -15.90
CA GLY A 94 -15.17 -18.59 -16.87
C GLY A 94 -14.12 -18.58 -17.98
N THR A 95 -13.20 -17.61 -17.99
CA THR A 95 -12.03 -17.61 -18.87
C THR A 95 -10.75 -17.66 -18.05
N ASP A 96 -9.69 -18.21 -18.62
CA ASP A 96 -8.34 -18.09 -18.06
C ASP A 96 -7.54 -16.96 -18.72
N GLN A 97 -8.23 -16.13 -19.51
CA GLN A 97 -7.64 -15.03 -20.25
C GLN A 97 -7.63 -13.77 -19.39
N ARG A 98 -6.52 -13.04 -19.45
CA ARG A 98 -6.42 -11.71 -18.86
C ARG A 98 -7.48 -10.79 -19.47
N LEU A 99 -8.06 -9.96 -18.62
CA LEU A 99 -9.05 -8.96 -18.99
C LEU A 99 -8.50 -8.04 -20.07
N ALA A 100 -9.32 -7.74 -21.08
CA ALA A 100 -9.03 -6.78 -22.13
C ALA A 100 -10.17 -5.78 -22.19
N LEU A 101 -9.93 -4.56 -21.69
CA LEU A 101 -10.88 -3.46 -21.73
C LEU A 101 -10.43 -2.40 -22.74
N PRO A 102 -11.35 -1.66 -23.37
CA PRO A 102 -11.01 -0.59 -24.31
C PRO A 102 -10.53 0.69 -23.57
N VAL A 103 -9.49 0.55 -22.74
CA VAL A 103 -8.87 1.64 -21.97
C VAL A 103 -7.35 1.63 -22.18
N SER A 104 -6.75 2.82 -22.16
CA SER A 104 -5.33 3.00 -22.53
C SER A 104 -4.40 3.19 -21.34
N THR A 105 -4.95 3.28 -20.12
CA THR A 105 -4.22 3.61 -18.90
C THR A 105 -4.69 2.77 -17.73
N GLU A 106 -3.91 2.78 -16.66
CA GLU A 106 -4.31 2.26 -15.36
C GLU A 106 -5.71 2.79 -14.99
N THR A 107 -6.61 1.88 -14.64
CA THR A 107 -8.04 2.18 -14.45
C THR A 107 -8.60 1.40 -13.28
N VAL A 108 -9.26 2.10 -12.34
CA VAL A 108 -10.07 1.47 -11.29
C VAL A 108 -11.29 0.82 -11.94
N ILE A 109 -11.51 -0.47 -11.67
CA ILE A 109 -12.68 -1.20 -12.15
C ILE A 109 -13.86 -0.91 -11.23
N ASN A 110 -14.99 -0.55 -11.84
CA ASN A 110 -16.24 -0.36 -11.11
C ASN A 110 -16.63 -1.62 -10.33
N ALA A 111 -17.00 -1.45 -9.06
CA ALA A 111 -17.33 -2.55 -8.16
C ALA A 111 -18.45 -3.48 -8.68
N GLY A 112 -19.40 -2.95 -9.46
CA GLY A 112 -20.46 -3.74 -10.09
C GLY A 112 -19.95 -4.78 -11.09
N TYR A 113 -18.74 -4.60 -11.64
CA TYR A 113 -18.11 -5.53 -12.57
C TYR A 113 -17.27 -6.61 -11.86
N ASN A 114 -17.01 -6.48 -10.56
CA ASN A 114 -16.17 -7.43 -9.81
C ASN A 114 -16.71 -8.86 -9.84
N GLN A 115 -18.02 -9.05 -9.97
CA GLN A 115 -18.67 -10.37 -10.01
C GLN A 115 -18.37 -11.15 -11.29
N GLU A 116 -17.95 -10.45 -12.36
CA GLU A 116 -17.56 -10.97 -13.66
C GLU A 116 -16.05 -11.21 -13.77
N LEU A 117 -15.31 -10.93 -12.70
CA LEU A 117 -13.85 -11.01 -12.66
C LEU A 117 -13.36 -12.02 -11.65
N ARG A 118 -12.25 -12.66 -11.98
CA ARG A 118 -11.40 -13.39 -11.04
C ARG A 118 -10.06 -12.69 -11.00
N PHE A 119 -9.56 -12.41 -9.79
CA PHE A 119 -8.19 -11.95 -9.62
C PHE A 119 -7.32 -13.14 -9.24
N ASP A 120 -6.29 -13.35 -10.03
CA ASP A 120 -5.28 -14.38 -9.83
C ASP A 120 -4.08 -13.72 -9.15
N ALA A 121 -4.03 -13.83 -7.81
CA ALA A 121 -2.96 -13.29 -6.98
C ALA A 121 -1.73 -14.21 -7.04
N ASN A 122 -1.10 -14.28 -8.21
CA ASN A 122 0.04 -15.14 -8.46
C ASN A 122 0.96 -14.49 -9.50
N MET A 123 2.25 -14.81 -9.44
CA MET A 123 3.23 -14.44 -10.45
C MET A 123 4.11 -15.63 -10.81
N SER A 124 4.86 -15.51 -11.91
CA SER A 124 5.86 -16.53 -12.25
C SER A 124 7.00 -16.55 -11.23
N MET A 125 7.66 -17.71 -11.10
CA MET A 125 8.87 -17.83 -10.29
C MET A 125 9.98 -16.85 -10.75
N GLN A 126 10.04 -16.53 -12.04
CA GLN A 126 10.99 -15.55 -12.58
C GLN A 126 10.69 -14.15 -12.02
N GLN A 127 9.44 -13.70 -12.09
CA GLN A 127 9.03 -12.41 -11.51
C GLN A 127 9.30 -12.35 -10.01
N HIS A 128 9.00 -13.44 -9.28
CA HIS A 128 9.29 -13.54 -7.86
C HIS A 128 10.80 -13.37 -7.57
N LYS A 129 11.66 -14.07 -8.34
CA LYS A 129 13.11 -13.92 -8.23
C LYS A 129 13.55 -12.50 -8.57
N HIS A 130 12.98 -11.90 -9.61
CA HIS A 130 13.25 -10.51 -10.00
C HIS A 130 12.96 -9.53 -8.85
N PHE A 131 11.77 -9.60 -8.27
CA PHE A 131 11.40 -8.76 -7.12
C PHE A 131 12.29 -8.99 -5.90
N ASN A 132 12.64 -10.25 -5.60
CA ASN A 132 13.56 -10.54 -4.50
C ASN A 132 14.92 -9.86 -4.69
N MET A 133 15.50 -9.92 -5.89
CA MET A 133 16.77 -9.24 -6.18
C MET A 133 16.61 -7.72 -6.06
N LEU A 134 15.58 -7.16 -6.69
CA LEU A 134 15.30 -5.72 -6.66
C LEU A 134 15.14 -5.17 -5.23
N LEU A 135 14.34 -5.84 -4.38
CA LEU A 135 14.09 -5.38 -3.01
C LEU A 135 15.31 -5.56 -2.11
N ASN A 136 16.12 -6.62 -2.31
CA ASN A 136 17.39 -6.79 -1.62
C ASN A 136 18.43 -5.74 -2.03
N ASP A 137 18.49 -5.39 -3.31
CA ASP A 137 19.37 -4.34 -3.81
C ASP A 137 18.98 -2.97 -3.22
N LEU A 138 17.68 -2.68 -3.11
CA LEU A 138 17.19 -1.47 -2.43
C LEU A 138 17.56 -1.44 -0.94
N LYS A 139 17.48 -2.59 -0.25
CA LYS A 139 17.84 -2.69 1.18
C LYS A 139 19.35 -2.60 1.41
N THR A 140 20.18 -3.09 0.51
CA THR A 140 21.65 -3.06 0.66
C THR A 140 22.27 -1.77 0.11
N GLY A 141 21.64 -1.17 -0.90
CA GLY A 141 22.03 0.09 -1.53
C GLY A 141 21.77 1.35 -0.71
N VAL A 142 21.61 1.25 0.62
CA VAL A 142 21.27 2.40 1.48
C VAL A 142 22.25 3.55 1.34
N HIS A 143 23.54 3.26 1.14
CA HIS A 143 24.59 4.26 0.93
C HIS A 143 24.49 5.02 -0.40
N GLN A 144 23.70 4.51 -1.36
CA GLN A 144 23.44 5.18 -2.64
C GLN A 144 22.18 6.05 -2.59
N ARG A 145 21.43 6.02 -1.48
CA ARG A 145 20.21 6.82 -1.30
C ARG A 145 20.56 8.23 -0.84
N PRO A 146 19.74 9.24 -1.18
CA PRO A 146 19.96 10.61 -0.73
C PRO A 146 20.11 10.70 0.79
N PRO A 147 20.98 11.60 1.31
CA PRO A 147 21.10 11.85 2.74
C PRO A 147 19.73 12.12 3.38
N GLY A 148 19.44 11.45 4.50
CA GLY A 148 18.15 11.58 5.21
C GLY A 148 17.03 10.64 4.72
N SER A 149 17.33 9.67 3.86
CA SER A 149 16.39 8.60 3.49
C SER A 149 16.09 7.67 4.68
N SER A 150 14.81 7.35 4.88
CA SER A 150 14.33 6.42 5.92
C SER A 150 14.93 5.02 5.73
N ASP A 151 15.29 4.30 6.80
CA ASP A 151 15.81 2.93 6.67
C ASP A 151 14.69 1.97 6.19
N ILE A 152 15.11 0.89 5.53
CA ILE A 152 14.23 -0.22 5.14
C ILE A 152 14.49 -1.35 6.14
N SER A 153 13.50 -1.85 6.87
CA SER A 153 13.69 -3.05 7.69
C SER A 153 13.50 -4.33 6.86
N TYR A 154 14.10 -5.43 7.30
CA TYR A 154 14.06 -6.73 6.61
C TYR A 154 13.76 -7.86 7.60
N ALA A 155 12.88 -8.78 7.23
CA ALA A 155 12.65 -10.03 7.94
C ALA A 155 12.42 -11.18 6.96
N HIS A 156 12.91 -12.38 7.29
CA HIS A 156 12.66 -13.60 6.54
C HIS A 156 11.96 -14.61 7.46
N LEU A 157 10.72 -14.93 7.12
CA LEU A 157 9.79 -15.68 7.96
C LEU A 157 9.40 -16.98 7.27
N HIS A 158 9.58 -18.09 7.99
CA HIS A 158 9.09 -19.41 7.58
C HIS A 158 7.88 -19.74 8.44
N LEU A 159 6.69 -19.69 7.85
CA LEU A 159 5.43 -19.74 8.56
C LEU A 159 4.58 -20.93 8.12
N LYS A 160 3.79 -21.45 9.05
CA LYS A 160 2.75 -22.44 8.76
C LYS A 160 1.39 -21.88 9.17
N ASP A 161 0.52 -21.70 8.18
CA ASP A 161 -0.88 -21.35 8.41
C ASP A 161 -1.70 -22.64 8.49
N SER A 162 -2.53 -22.74 9.53
CA SER A 162 -3.52 -23.80 9.72
C SER A 162 -4.91 -23.19 9.85
N PHE A 163 -5.87 -23.69 9.07
CA PHE A 163 -7.23 -23.15 9.02
C PHE A 163 -8.21 -24.08 9.72
N TYR A 164 -9.09 -23.50 10.53
CA TYR A 164 -10.11 -24.19 11.31
C TYR A 164 -11.49 -23.62 10.96
N GLU A 165 -12.53 -24.44 11.06
CA GLU A 165 -13.91 -23.97 10.97
C GLU A 165 -14.25 -23.16 12.23
N GLY A 166 -14.91 -22.02 12.06
CA GLY A 166 -15.49 -21.27 13.17
C GLY A 166 -16.82 -21.87 13.64
N GLU A 167 -17.51 -21.16 14.54
CA GLU A 167 -18.85 -21.58 15.01
C GLU A 167 -19.86 -21.64 13.85
N HIS A 168 -19.69 -20.77 12.86
CA HIS A 168 -20.44 -20.81 11.62
C HIS A 168 -19.58 -21.37 10.48
N ARG A 169 -20.17 -22.23 9.63
CA ARG A 169 -19.46 -22.89 8.50
C ARG A 169 -18.80 -21.93 7.49
N SER A 170 -19.25 -20.67 7.45
CA SER A 170 -18.66 -19.63 6.60
C SER A 170 -17.42 -18.97 7.22
N GLU A 171 -17.18 -19.18 8.51
CA GLU A 171 -16.06 -18.59 9.22
C GLU A 171 -14.84 -19.50 9.18
N LYS A 172 -13.70 -18.89 8.90
CA LYS A 172 -12.40 -19.56 8.90
C LYS A 172 -11.50 -18.86 9.89
N ILE A 173 -11.01 -19.62 10.87
CA ILE A 173 -10.01 -19.17 11.83
C ILE A 173 -8.64 -19.59 11.31
N ARG A 174 -7.70 -18.65 11.20
CA ARG A 174 -6.32 -18.89 10.81
C ARG A 174 -5.46 -18.89 12.06
N VAL A 175 -4.71 -19.97 12.27
CA VAL A 175 -3.61 -20.06 13.25
C VAL A 175 -2.31 -20.05 12.47
N THR A 176 -1.46 -19.05 12.72
CA THR A 176 -0.14 -18.91 12.10
C THR A 176 0.94 -19.28 13.11
N ARG A 177 1.86 -20.15 12.71
CA ARG A 177 2.98 -20.62 13.54
C ARG A 177 4.32 -20.36 12.85
N ASP A 178 5.36 -20.17 13.65
CA ASP A 178 6.73 -20.31 13.14
C ASP A 178 6.96 -21.78 12.74
N GLU A 179 7.43 -22.02 11.52
CA GLU A 179 7.57 -23.38 10.99
C GLU A 179 8.62 -24.19 11.75
N ARG A 180 9.66 -23.53 12.27
CA ARG A 180 10.80 -24.18 12.91
C ARG A 180 10.54 -24.48 14.38
N THR A 181 10.00 -23.51 15.13
CA THR A 181 9.75 -23.64 16.57
C THR A 181 8.35 -24.17 16.88
N ASN A 182 7.44 -24.12 15.91
CA ASN A 182 6.02 -24.45 16.05
C ASN A 182 5.26 -23.55 17.06
N GLU A 183 5.87 -22.43 17.46
CA GLU A 183 5.27 -21.40 18.30
C GLU A 183 4.10 -20.72 17.59
N VAL A 184 3.00 -20.46 18.31
CA VAL A 184 1.85 -19.71 17.77
C VAL A 184 2.20 -18.23 17.76
N LEU A 185 2.26 -17.64 16.56
CA LEU A 185 2.51 -16.22 16.38
C LEU A 185 1.20 -15.42 16.36
N GLU A 186 0.16 -15.98 15.75
CA GLU A 186 -1.11 -15.30 15.58
C GLU A 186 -2.26 -16.30 15.50
N THR A 187 -3.41 -15.93 16.05
CA THR A 187 -4.68 -16.61 15.81
C THR A 187 -5.76 -15.58 15.56
N LEU A 188 -6.36 -15.61 14.37
CA LEU A 188 -7.34 -14.61 13.97
C LEU A 188 -8.43 -15.13 13.04
N ARG A 189 -9.49 -14.35 12.94
CA ARG A 189 -10.52 -14.45 11.91
C ARG A 189 -10.46 -13.19 11.04
N LYS A 190 -10.25 -13.37 9.74
CA LYS A 190 -10.16 -12.28 8.75
C LYS A 190 -11.51 -12.08 8.07
N VAL A 191 -12.05 -10.87 8.12
CA VAL A 191 -13.33 -10.49 7.53
C VAL A 191 -13.09 -9.47 6.42
N ARG A 192 -13.46 -9.81 5.18
CA ARG A 192 -13.35 -8.90 4.03
C ARG A 192 -14.42 -7.81 4.12
N LEU A 193 -14.02 -6.55 4.10
CA LEU A 193 -14.95 -5.41 4.01
C LEU A 193 -15.22 -5.00 2.56
N GLY A 194 -14.20 -5.05 1.70
CA GLY A 194 -14.35 -4.70 0.30
C GLY A 194 -13.09 -4.95 -0.53
N ASP A 195 -13.30 -4.93 -1.85
CA ASP A 195 -12.26 -5.08 -2.86
C ASP A 195 -12.39 -4.05 -3.98
N MET A 196 -11.25 -3.47 -4.37
CA MET A 196 -11.13 -2.60 -5.52
C MET A 196 -10.08 -3.18 -6.47
N ASN A 197 -10.50 -3.51 -7.70
CA ASN A 197 -9.61 -4.02 -8.73
C ASN A 197 -9.07 -2.86 -9.57
N VAL A 198 -7.79 -2.91 -9.91
CA VAL A 198 -7.14 -1.95 -10.81
C VAL A 198 -6.57 -2.70 -12.00
N TYR A 199 -7.04 -2.33 -13.19
CA TYR A 199 -6.57 -2.87 -14.46
C TYR A 199 -5.47 -2.01 -15.07
N CYS A 200 -4.37 -2.66 -15.49
CA CYS A 200 -3.17 -2.01 -16.00
C CYS A 200 -2.85 -2.48 -17.42
N PRO A 201 -3.45 -1.91 -18.48
CA PRO A 201 -3.33 -2.40 -19.86
C PRO A 201 -1.91 -2.33 -20.44
N LYS A 202 -1.02 -1.52 -19.84
CA LYS A 202 0.36 -1.30 -20.29
C LYS A 202 1.43 -2.02 -19.45
N ARG A 203 1.02 -2.95 -18.57
CA ARG A 203 1.90 -3.61 -17.59
C ARG A 203 1.66 -5.12 -17.60
N ALA A 204 2.64 -5.94 -17.20
CA ALA A 204 2.44 -7.39 -17.11
C ALA A 204 1.44 -7.82 -16.04
N CYS A 205 1.24 -7.02 -14.99
CA CYS A 205 0.30 -7.32 -13.91
C CYS A 205 -0.73 -6.20 -13.70
N ASP A 206 -1.85 -6.63 -13.13
CA ASP A 206 -2.90 -5.83 -12.52
C ASP A 206 -2.71 -5.87 -11.00
N TRP A 207 -3.57 -5.18 -10.25
CA TRP A 207 -3.51 -5.22 -8.79
C TRP A 207 -4.90 -5.06 -8.16
N ARG A 208 -5.03 -5.58 -6.94
CA ARG A 208 -6.27 -5.53 -6.16
C ARG A 208 -5.98 -4.95 -4.79
N ILE A 209 -6.70 -3.91 -4.42
CA ILE A 209 -6.76 -3.39 -3.06
C ILE A 209 -7.85 -4.16 -2.30
N SER A 210 -7.52 -4.61 -1.10
CA SER A 210 -8.44 -5.27 -0.18
C SER A 210 -8.44 -4.54 1.16
N VAL A 211 -9.64 -4.29 1.69
CA VAL A 211 -9.83 -3.79 3.06
C VAL A 211 -10.43 -4.91 3.89
N ASN A 212 -9.77 -5.26 4.98
CA ASN A 212 -10.16 -6.36 5.86
C ASN A 212 -10.22 -5.90 7.32
N VAL A 213 -10.96 -6.64 8.14
CA VAL A 213 -10.80 -6.62 9.60
C VAL A 213 -10.15 -7.93 10.03
N GLU A 214 -9.03 -7.82 10.73
CA GLU A 214 -8.34 -8.93 11.37
C GLU A 214 -8.70 -8.96 12.86
N ILE A 215 -9.51 -9.96 13.25
CA ILE A 215 -10.07 -10.08 14.60
C ILE A 215 -9.30 -11.16 15.33
N PRO A 216 -8.53 -10.83 16.38
CA PRO A 216 -7.90 -11.83 17.24
C PRO A 216 -8.95 -12.73 17.87
N VAL A 217 -8.72 -14.03 17.86
CA VAL A 217 -9.62 -15.02 18.48
C VAL A 217 -8.81 -16.03 19.28
N GLU A 218 -9.47 -16.74 20.19
CA GLU A 218 -8.84 -17.82 20.93
C GLU A 218 -8.45 -18.98 19.99
N HIS A 219 -7.47 -19.77 20.43
CA HIS A 219 -7.04 -20.93 19.66
C HIS A 219 -8.21 -21.92 19.49
N PRO A 220 -8.58 -22.29 18.25
CA PRO A 220 -9.71 -23.16 18.01
C PRO A 220 -9.44 -24.59 18.50
N VAL A 221 -10.51 -25.28 18.93
CA VAL A 221 -10.48 -26.70 19.26
C VAL A 221 -10.72 -27.52 17.98
N GLY A 222 -10.02 -28.65 17.84
CA GLY A 222 -10.20 -29.59 16.73
C GLY A 222 -8.99 -29.69 15.80
N THR A 223 -9.21 -30.22 14.60
CA THR A 223 -8.17 -30.43 13.59
C THR A 223 -8.30 -29.41 12.47
N PRO A 224 -7.18 -28.91 11.91
CA PRO A 224 -7.24 -27.98 10.79
C PRO A 224 -7.83 -28.66 9.55
N THR A 225 -8.68 -27.95 8.82
CA THR A 225 -9.27 -28.40 7.54
C THR A 225 -8.32 -28.20 6.38
N HIS A 226 -7.42 -27.22 6.48
CA HIS A 226 -6.42 -26.92 5.47
C HIS A 226 -5.16 -26.37 6.13
N THR A 227 -4.00 -26.67 5.54
CA THR A 227 -2.72 -26.10 5.97
C THR A 227 -1.91 -25.69 4.76
N ARG A 228 -1.15 -24.60 4.91
CA ARG A 228 -0.20 -24.13 3.90
C ARG A 228 1.08 -23.66 4.58
N LYS A 229 2.19 -23.81 3.87
CA LYS A 229 3.49 -23.26 4.27
C LYS A 229 3.72 -21.95 3.54
N LYS A 230 4.36 -20.99 4.20
CA LYS A 230 4.68 -19.68 3.65
C LYS A 230 6.14 -19.38 3.91
N ASP A 231 6.89 -19.17 2.84
CA ASP A 231 8.23 -18.59 2.88
C ASP A 231 8.07 -17.11 2.49
N ARG A 232 8.22 -16.21 3.47
CA ARG A 232 7.93 -14.78 3.33
C ARG A 232 9.16 -13.95 3.59
N ILE A 233 9.48 -13.09 2.63
CA ILE A 233 10.48 -12.03 2.76
C ILE A 233 9.73 -10.70 2.89
N SER A 234 9.90 -10.04 4.04
CA SER A 234 9.18 -8.83 4.41
C SER A 234 10.13 -7.64 4.46
N TYR A 235 9.77 -6.56 3.77
CA TYR A 235 10.46 -5.28 3.79
C TYR A 235 9.53 -4.22 4.38
N THR A 236 9.97 -3.43 5.35
CA THR A 236 9.16 -2.28 5.83
C THR A 236 9.90 -0.98 5.57
N HIS A 237 9.21 -0.01 4.96
CA HIS A 237 9.75 1.32 4.70
C HIS A 237 8.69 2.37 5.04
N GLU A 238 8.98 3.21 6.02
CA GLU A 238 8.02 4.18 6.58
C GLU A 238 6.73 3.46 7.05
N GLU A 239 5.59 3.83 6.49
CA GLU A 239 4.26 3.31 6.87
C GLU A 239 3.81 2.10 6.07
N LEU A 240 4.69 1.53 5.26
CA LEU A 240 4.35 0.50 4.28
C LEU A 240 5.21 -0.74 4.50
N ARG A 241 4.57 -1.92 4.46
CA ARG A 241 5.24 -3.22 4.42
C ARG A 241 5.00 -3.86 3.05
N ILE A 242 6.05 -4.43 2.48
CA ILE A 242 6.05 -5.15 1.21
C ILE A 242 6.46 -6.58 1.52
N ASP A 243 5.58 -7.53 1.28
CA ASP A 243 5.81 -8.94 1.53
C ASP A 243 5.87 -9.71 0.21
N LEU A 244 7.00 -10.37 -0.03
CA LEU A 244 7.18 -11.32 -1.13
C LEU A 244 7.06 -12.73 -0.54
N THR A 245 6.02 -13.46 -0.91
CA THR A 245 5.65 -14.73 -0.27
C THR A 245 5.53 -15.86 -1.28
N GLN A 246 6.26 -16.96 -1.07
CA GLN A 246 5.97 -18.24 -1.70
C GLN A 246 5.03 -19.04 -0.80
N VAL A 247 3.88 -19.45 -1.31
CA VAL A 247 2.89 -20.24 -0.58
C VAL A 247 2.83 -21.65 -1.16
N THR A 248 2.97 -22.65 -0.30
CA THR A 248 2.86 -24.06 -0.68
C THR A 248 1.64 -24.67 0.01
N SER A 249 0.64 -25.06 -0.79
CA SER A 249 -0.64 -25.62 -0.31
C SER A 249 -0.82 -27.05 -0.85
N GLN A 250 -1.44 -27.94 -0.07
CA GLN A 250 -1.83 -29.26 -0.54
C GLN A 250 -3.34 -29.30 -0.81
N GLN A 251 -3.73 -29.49 -2.07
CA GLN A 251 -5.14 -29.69 -2.42
C GLN A 251 -5.58 -31.11 -2.06
N GLY A 252 -6.77 -31.30 -1.46
CA GLY A 252 -7.36 -32.63 -1.26
C GLY A 252 -6.72 -33.52 -0.17
N GLY A 253 -5.89 -32.94 0.70
CA GLY A 253 -5.23 -33.65 1.80
C GLY A 253 -3.76 -34.02 1.53
N PRO A 254 -3.12 -34.83 2.40
CA PRO A 254 -1.68 -35.09 2.37
C PRO A 254 -1.15 -35.72 1.08
N SER A 255 -2.02 -36.39 0.33
CA SER A 255 -1.70 -37.14 -0.90
C SER A 255 -2.11 -36.41 -2.19
N GLY A 256 -2.74 -35.25 -2.10
CA GLY A 256 -3.14 -34.52 -3.30
C GLY A 256 -2.04 -33.59 -3.82
N PRO A 257 -2.28 -32.95 -4.99
CA PRO A 257 -1.25 -32.18 -5.66
C PRO A 257 -0.84 -30.95 -4.83
N THR A 258 0.46 -30.70 -4.81
CA THR A 258 1.05 -29.49 -4.23
C THR A 258 0.87 -28.34 -5.20
N GLU A 259 0.22 -27.28 -4.72
CA GLU A 259 0.08 -26.01 -5.43
C GLU A 259 1.07 -25.00 -4.82
N ILE A 260 1.86 -24.36 -5.68
CA ILE A 260 2.81 -23.32 -5.29
C ILE A 260 2.39 -22.02 -5.96
N THR A 261 2.17 -20.99 -5.17
CA THR A 261 1.94 -19.62 -5.65
C THR A 261 3.04 -18.69 -5.16
N HIS A 262 3.29 -17.66 -5.95
CA HIS A 262 4.21 -16.58 -5.65
C HIS A 262 3.40 -15.30 -5.56
N GLU A 263 3.34 -14.70 -4.38
CA GLU A 263 2.54 -13.53 -4.07
C GLU A 263 3.47 -12.34 -3.76
N LEU A 264 3.06 -11.15 -4.19
CA LEU A 264 3.65 -9.88 -3.76
C LEU A 264 2.53 -8.96 -3.30
N GLU A 265 2.63 -8.54 -2.05
CA GLU A 265 1.65 -7.69 -1.38
C GLU A 265 2.33 -6.46 -0.80
N ILE A 266 1.63 -5.34 -0.83
CA ILE A 266 1.98 -4.11 -0.12
C ILE A 266 0.84 -3.79 0.84
N GLU A 267 1.17 -3.38 2.05
CA GLU A 267 0.17 -3.09 3.09
C GLU A 267 0.55 -1.84 3.89
N VAL A 268 -0.46 -1.24 4.52
CA VAL A 268 -0.25 -0.19 5.52
C VAL A 268 0.18 -0.83 6.84
N ALA A 269 1.43 -0.63 7.23
CA ALA A 269 2.07 -1.36 8.33
C ALA A 269 1.54 -1.01 9.72
N ARG A 270 0.94 0.19 9.90
CA ARG A 270 0.44 0.69 11.19
C ARG A 270 -1.09 0.92 11.16
N PRO A 271 -1.90 -0.10 11.51
CA PRO A 271 -3.35 0.03 11.58
C PRO A 271 -3.84 1.18 12.47
N ALA A 272 -3.17 1.43 13.59
CA ALA A 272 -3.53 2.51 14.50
C ALA A 272 -3.37 3.91 13.86
N LEU A 273 -2.26 4.13 13.13
CA LEU A 273 -2.06 5.37 12.38
C LEU A 273 -3.13 5.52 11.30
N LEU A 274 -3.39 4.46 10.52
CA LEU A 274 -4.42 4.48 9.49
C LEU A 274 -5.78 4.93 10.04
N MET A 275 -6.19 4.37 11.18
CA MET A 275 -7.43 4.74 11.85
C MET A 275 -7.42 6.19 12.36
N GLU A 276 -6.31 6.65 12.92
CA GLU A 276 -6.17 8.05 13.37
C GLU A 276 -6.33 9.00 12.20
N LEU A 277 -5.59 8.79 11.10
CA LEU A 277 -5.66 9.66 9.92
C LEU A 277 -7.04 9.63 9.27
N ALA A 278 -7.67 8.45 9.20
CA ALA A 278 -9.02 8.32 8.67
C ALA A 278 -10.05 9.14 9.47
N SER A 279 -9.88 9.23 10.79
CA SER A 279 -10.78 10.00 11.67
C SER A 279 -10.67 11.52 11.48
N LYS A 280 -9.51 12.00 11.04
CA LYS A 280 -9.22 13.42 10.81
C LYS A 280 -9.50 13.88 9.37
N ARG A 281 -9.69 12.93 8.45
CA ARG A 281 -9.81 13.19 7.01
C ARG A 281 -10.95 14.17 6.71
N GLY A 282 -10.60 15.30 6.09
CA GLY A 282 -11.59 16.31 5.68
C GLY A 282 -12.21 17.12 6.82
N ASP A 283 -11.73 16.99 8.06
CA ASP A 283 -12.18 17.83 9.17
C ASP A 283 -11.72 19.27 8.96
N GLY A 284 -12.68 20.16 8.69
CA GLY A 284 -12.42 21.58 8.44
C GLY A 284 -11.94 22.37 9.66
N SER A 285 -12.01 21.79 10.87
CA SER A 285 -11.49 22.40 12.09
C SER A 285 -9.99 22.16 12.32
N LEU A 286 -9.39 21.21 11.59
CA LEU A 286 -7.98 20.85 11.69
C LEU A 286 -7.12 21.58 10.66
N PRO A 287 -5.81 21.76 10.93
CA PRO A 287 -4.87 22.25 9.92
C PRO A 287 -4.87 21.38 8.66
N ASP A 288 -4.63 22.00 7.50
CA ASP A 288 -4.58 21.31 6.19
C ASP A 288 -3.73 20.03 6.24
N GLN A 289 -2.56 20.11 6.87
CA GLN A 289 -1.65 18.97 7.01
C GLN A 289 -2.29 17.76 7.71
N GLU A 290 -3.09 17.97 8.74
CA GLU A 290 -3.72 16.89 9.50
C GLU A 290 -4.93 16.31 8.76
N ARG A 291 -5.78 17.15 8.21
CA ARG A 291 -6.98 16.68 7.48
C ARG A 291 -6.64 16.02 6.14
N ASP A 292 -5.50 16.36 5.53
CA ASP A 292 -5.05 15.78 4.25
C ASP A 292 -4.09 14.58 4.44
N ALA A 293 -3.59 14.34 5.66
CA ALA A 293 -2.60 13.29 5.95
C ALA A 293 -3.05 11.89 5.54
N PHE A 294 -4.36 11.58 5.61
CA PHE A 294 -4.88 10.31 5.12
C PHE A 294 -4.66 10.16 3.61
N ASN A 295 -4.99 11.19 2.82
CA ASN A 295 -4.79 11.17 1.37
C ASN A 295 -3.29 11.06 1.02
N GLU A 296 -2.42 11.68 1.82
CA GLU A 296 -0.97 11.57 1.67
C GLU A 296 -0.45 10.15 1.92
N LEU A 297 -0.96 9.47 2.95
CA LEU A 297 -0.65 8.06 3.22
C LEU A 297 -1.11 7.17 2.05
N ILE A 298 -2.34 7.37 1.56
CA ILE A 298 -2.86 6.58 0.43
C ILE A 298 -2.08 6.88 -0.85
N ARG A 299 -1.66 8.12 -1.09
CA ARG A 299 -0.77 8.47 -2.21
C ARG A 299 0.55 7.71 -2.13
N ALA A 300 1.17 7.63 -0.95
CA ALA A 300 2.40 6.85 -0.77
C ALA A 300 2.16 5.35 -1.04
N PHE A 301 1.07 4.79 -0.55
CA PHE A 301 0.65 3.40 -0.81
C PHE A 301 0.48 3.13 -2.32
N VAL A 302 -0.30 3.96 -3.01
CA VAL A 302 -0.55 3.87 -4.46
C VAL A 302 0.73 4.01 -5.27
N ASN A 303 1.61 4.95 -4.91
CA ASN A 303 2.87 5.15 -5.61
C ASN A 303 3.80 3.95 -5.49
N ASN A 304 3.87 3.32 -4.32
CA ASN A 304 4.66 2.10 -4.15
C ASN A 304 4.07 0.92 -4.93
N ALA A 305 2.73 0.74 -4.91
CA ALA A 305 2.08 -0.26 -5.75
C ALA A 305 2.37 -0.04 -7.25
N ARG A 306 2.26 1.21 -7.74
CA ARG A 306 2.59 1.58 -9.13
C ARG A 306 4.05 1.28 -9.48
N ILE A 307 5.00 1.54 -8.58
CA ILE A 307 6.42 1.22 -8.80
C ILE A 307 6.62 -0.29 -8.91
N LEU A 308 6.01 -1.09 -8.03
CA LEU A 308 6.10 -2.55 -8.11
C LEU A 308 5.50 -3.08 -9.42
N VAL A 309 4.31 -2.60 -9.80
CA VAL A 309 3.65 -2.98 -11.06
C VAL A 309 4.50 -2.61 -12.28
N ARG A 310 5.20 -1.47 -12.26
CA ARG A 310 6.12 -1.04 -13.34
C ARG A 310 7.36 -1.91 -13.48
N ASN A 311 7.75 -2.62 -12.42
CA ASN A 311 8.91 -3.52 -12.40
C ASN A 311 8.49 -5.00 -12.46
N ALA A 312 7.26 -5.30 -12.87
CA ALA A 312 6.76 -6.67 -12.96
C ALA A 312 7.18 -7.43 -14.23
N ASP A 313 7.86 -6.76 -15.17
CA ASP A 313 8.24 -7.32 -16.47
C ASP A 313 9.60 -8.07 -16.46
N GLY A 314 10.25 -8.20 -15.29
CA GLY A 314 11.59 -8.81 -15.12
C GLY A 314 11.64 -10.33 -14.99
#